data_AF-A0A9N9PG94-F1
#
_entry.id   AF-A0A9N9PG94-F1
#
_cell.length_a   1.000
_cell.length_b   1.000
_cell.length_c   1.000
_cell.angle_alpha   90.00
_cell.angle_beta   90.00
_cell.angle_gamma   90.00
#
_symmetry.space_group_name_H-M   'P 1'
#
loop_
_entity.id
_entity.type
_entity.pdbx_description
1 polymer ?
#
loop_
_entity_poly.entity_id
_entity_poly.type
_entity_poly.pdbx_seq_one_letter_code
_entity_poly.pdbx_strand_id
1 'polypeptide(L)'
;MLKLLAILLTILLISNAVIVTADTVKGKWFDRIVLIVFENTNYTDAIADPYFKEITTRSNGVLLSQYYAVEHPSEPNYIAHIAGSTYGILDDNNYNIAAETL
;
A
#
# COMPACT_ATOMS: atom_id res chain seq x y z
N MET A 1 -12.23 47.10 30.67
CA MET A 1 -11.06 47.19 29.76
C MET A 1 -10.15 45.96 29.87
N LEU A 2 -9.66 45.58 31.06
CA LEU A 2 -8.77 44.41 31.24
C LEU A 2 -9.36 43.05 30.80
N LYS A 3 -10.66 42.80 31.03
CA LYS A 3 -11.33 41.55 30.62
C LYS A 3 -11.47 41.39 29.09
N LEU A 4 -11.56 42.50 28.36
CA LEU A 4 -11.64 42.48 26.89
C LEU A 4 -10.25 42.19 26.27
N LEU A 5 -9.19 42.72 26.89
CA LEU A 5 -7.82 42.48 26.47
C LEU A 5 -7.39 41.02 26.69
N ALA A 6 -7.85 40.39 27.78
CA ALA A 6 -7.59 38.98 28.07
C ALA A 6 -8.28 38.02 27.08
N ILE A 7 -9.50 38.34 26.63
CA ILE A 7 -10.24 37.55 25.63
C ILE A 7 -9.60 37.68 24.24
N LEU A 8 -9.08 38.86 23.89
CA LEU A 8 -8.37 39.07 22.63
C LEU A 8 -7.02 38.31 22.59
N LEU A 9 -6.33 38.22 23.73
CA LEU A 9 -5.07 37.51 23.87
C LEU A 9 -5.24 35.98 23.82
N THR A 10 -6.35 35.43 24.34
CA THR A 10 -6.63 33.99 24.27
C THR A 10 -7.05 33.53 22.88
N ILE A 11 -7.71 34.36 22.08
CA ILE A 11 -8.07 34.03 20.68
C ILE A 11 -6.83 33.97 19.79
N LEU A 12 -5.80 34.79 20.05
CA LEU A 12 -4.56 34.83 19.27
C LEU A 12 -3.62 33.62 19.51
N LEU A 13 -3.78 32.90 20.63
CA LEU A 13 -2.96 31.73 20.96
C LEU A 13 -3.44 30.42 20.28
N ILE A 14 -4.64 30.40 19.68
CA ILE A 14 -5.23 29.19 19.08
C ILE A 14 -4.87 29.07 17.58
N SER A 15 -4.31 30.10 16.94
CA SER A 15 -4.09 30.13 15.48
C SER A 15 -2.80 29.45 15.00
N ASN A 16 -1.94 28.96 15.89
CA ASN A 16 -0.65 28.35 15.50
C ASN A 16 -0.70 26.82 15.54
N ALA A 17 -1.78 26.23 15.03
CA ALA A 17 -1.70 24.85 14.57
C ALA A 17 -0.74 24.84 13.36
N VAL A 18 0.54 24.57 13.63
CA VAL A 18 1.51 24.27 12.57
C VAL A 18 1.01 22.97 11.93
N ILE A 19 0.32 23.10 10.80
CA ILE A 19 0.00 21.97 9.97
C ILE A 19 1.32 21.55 9.35
N VAL A 20 2.00 20.59 9.99
CA VAL A 20 3.13 19.89 9.41
C VAL A 20 2.55 19.04 8.28
N THR A 21 2.42 19.63 7.08
CA THR A 21 2.21 18.86 5.87
C THR A 21 3.54 18.17 5.57
N ALA A 22 3.63 16.86 5.77
CA ALA A 22 4.79 16.11 5.30
C ALA A 22 4.96 16.40 3.80
N ASP A 23 6.17 16.79 3.39
CA ASP A 23 6.48 17.02 1.99
C ASP A 23 6.23 15.72 1.22
N THR A 24 5.22 15.74 0.35
CA THR A 24 4.98 14.63 -0.56
C THR A 24 6.08 14.65 -1.61
N VAL A 25 7.07 13.76 -1.47
CA VAL A 25 8.10 13.56 -2.50
C VAL A 25 7.42 13.05 -3.75
N LYS A 26 7.53 13.81 -4.84
CA LYS A 26 6.99 13.43 -6.14
C LYS A 26 7.74 12.20 -6.66
N GLY A 27 6.99 11.20 -7.10
CA GLY A 27 7.58 10.00 -7.66
C GLY A 27 8.06 10.23 -9.09
N LYS A 28 9.06 9.46 -9.51
CA LYS A 28 9.56 9.50 -10.89
C LYS A 28 8.50 9.04 -11.90
N TRP A 29 7.72 8.02 -11.53
CA TRP A 29 6.71 7.39 -12.38
C TRP A 29 5.32 7.39 -11.76
N PHE A 30 5.23 7.18 -10.44
CA PHE A 30 3.99 7.15 -9.68
C PHE A 30 4.18 7.90 -8.37
N ASP A 31 3.21 8.74 -8.00
CA ASP A 31 3.23 9.39 -6.68
C ASP A 31 2.89 8.41 -5.55
N ARG A 32 2.06 7.39 -5.83
CA ARG A 32 1.62 6.36 -4.88
C ARG A 32 1.30 5.06 -5.62
N ILE A 33 1.68 3.93 -5.01
CA ILE A 33 1.30 2.59 -5.43
C ILE A 33 0.62 1.92 -4.24
N VAL A 34 -0.50 1.24 -4.49
CA VAL A 34 -1.19 0.41 -3.51
C VAL A 34 -1.24 -1.01 -4.07
N LEU A 35 -0.59 -1.94 -3.38
CA LEU A 35 -0.64 -3.36 -3.69
C LEU A 35 -1.54 -4.04 -2.65
N ILE A 36 -2.54 -4.77 -3.12
CA ILE A 36 -3.44 -5.55 -2.28
C ILE A 36 -3.22 -7.01 -2.64
N VAL A 37 -2.85 -7.83 -1.65
CA VAL A 37 -2.61 -9.26 -1.84
C VAL A 37 -3.62 -10.04 -1.02
N PHE A 38 -4.25 -11.04 -1.64
CA PHE A 38 -5.20 -11.92 -0.97
C PHE A 38 -4.53 -13.24 -0.63
N GLU A 39 -4.51 -13.55 0.66
CA GLU A 39 -4.04 -14.83 1.17
C GLU A 39 -4.96 -15.96 0.68
N ASN A 40 -4.36 -17.06 0.21
CA ASN A 40 -5.05 -18.30 -0.17
C ASN A 40 -6.26 -18.12 -1.12
N THR A 41 -6.21 -17.14 -2.01
CA THR A 41 -7.31 -16.83 -2.94
C THR A 41 -6.91 -17.08 -4.38
N ASN A 42 -7.66 -17.92 -5.10
CA ASN A 42 -7.44 -18.18 -6.52
C ASN A 42 -8.25 -17.21 -7.42
N TYR A 43 -7.98 -17.24 -8.72
CA TYR A 43 -8.67 -16.41 -9.71
C TYR A 43 -10.19 -16.56 -9.68
N THR A 44 -10.69 -17.80 -9.63
CA THR A 44 -12.13 -18.09 -9.69
C THR A 44 -12.86 -17.50 -8.50
N ASP A 45 -12.27 -17.59 -7.30
CA ASP A 45 -12.83 -17.03 -6.09
C ASP A 45 -12.77 -15.49 -6.11
N ALA A 46 -11.65 -14.91 -6.53
CA ALA A 46 -11.49 -13.46 -6.60
C ALA A 46 -12.47 -12.81 -7.60
N ILE A 47 -12.64 -13.40 -8.80
CA ILE A 47 -13.51 -12.83 -9.84
C ILE A 47 -15.00 -13.07 -9.59
N ALA A 48 -15.35 -13.96 -8.65
CA ALA A 48 -16.73 -14.16 -8.22
C ALA A 48 -17.25 -12.96 -7.40
N ASP A 49 -16.35 -12.21 -6.74
CA ASP A 49 -16.71 -10.98 -6.04
C ASP A 49 -17.08 -9.87 -7.06
N PRO A 50 -18.30 -9.30 -6.98
CA PRO A 50 -18.74 -8.26 -7.93
C PRO A 50 -17.86 -7.00 -7.92
N TYR A 51 -17.29 -6.64 -6.77
CA TYR A 51 -16.43 -5.47 -6.64
C TYR A 51 -15.11 -5.67 -7.37
N PHE A 52 -14.43 -6.81 -7.16
CA PHE A 52 -13.18 -7.10 -7.87
C PHE A 52 -13.41 -7.29 -9.36
N LYS A 53 -14.51 -7.94 -9.74
CA LYS A 53 -14.90 -8.05 -11.15
C LYS A 53 -15.12 -6.67 -11.79
N GLU A 54 -15.81 -5.75 -11.12
CA GLU A 54 -16.05 -4.40 -11.65
C GLU A 54 -14.74 -3.65 -11.91
N ILE A 55 -13.76 -3.72 -11.00
CA ILE A 55 -12.44 -3.08 -11.18
C ILE A 55 -11.78 -3.50 -12.50
N THR A 56 -11.90 -4.78 -12.88
CA THR A 56 -11.29 -5.30 -14.12
C THR A 56 -11.91 -4.73 -15.40
N THR A 57 -13.13 -4.19 -15.32
CA THR A 57 -13.90 -3.67 -16.46
C THR A 57 -13.82 -2.15 -16.62
N ARG A 58 -13.15 -1.45 -15.69
CA ARG A 58 -12.94 0.00 -15.78
C ARG A 58 -12.09 0.35 -17.01
N SER A 59 -12.22 1.58 -17.50
CA SER A 59 -11.56 2.03 -18.74
C SER A 59 -10.03 1.91 -18.74
N ASN A 60 -9.41 1.91 -17.56
CA ASN A 60 -7.99 1.69 -17.33
C ASN A 60 -7.70 0.42 -16.50
N GLY A 61 -8.70 -0.44 -16.31
CA GLY A 61 -8.56 -1.73 -15.65
C GLY A 61 -7.85 -2.72 -16.58
N VAL A 62 -6.98 -3.54 -16.01
CA VAL A 62 -6.30 -4.62 -16.72
C VAL A 62 -6.50 -5.90 -15.92
N LEU A 63 -7.06 -6.93 -16.58
CA LEU A 63 -7.18 -8.26 -16.01
C LEU A 63 -6.02 -9.14 -16.47
N LEU A 64 -5.24 -9.64 -15.52
CA LEU A 64 -4.19 -10.62 -15.78
C LEU A 64 -4.72 -12.02 -15.48
N SER A 65 -5.49 -12.61 -16.41
CA SER A 65 -6.11 -13.93 -16.24
C SER A 65 -5.13 -15.12 -16.28
N GLN A 66 -3.86 -14.86 -16.57
CA GLN A 66 -2.77 -15.82 -16.58
C GLN A 66 -1.61 -15.36 -15.68
N TYR A 67 -1.96 -14.82 -14.51
CA TYR A 67 -1.02 -14.47 -13.45
C TYR A 67 -0.94 -15.63 -12.45
N TYR A 68 0.25 -16.20 -12.29
CA TYR A 68 0.48 -17.40 -11.50
C TYR A 68 1.43 -17.13 -10.33
N ALA A 69 1.27 -17.91 -9.25
CA ALA A 69 2.22 -17.95 -8.16
C ALA A 69 3.61 -18.41 -8.66
N VAL A 70 4.66 -17.92 -7.99
CA VAL A 70 6.04 -18.30 -8.26
C VAL A 70 6.36 -19.68 -7.66
N GLU A 71 5.84 -19.95 -6.47
CA GLU A 71 6.05 -21.22 -5.73
C GLU A 71 4.89 -21.47 -4.76
N HIS A 72 4.80 -22.68 -4.21
CA HIS A 72 4.00 -23.00 -3.03
C HIS A 72 4.90 -23.55 -1.91
N PRO A 73 4.79 -23.06 -0.66
CA PRO A 73 3.67 -22.31 -0.06
C PRO A 73 3.73 -20.77 -0.24
N SER A 74 3.04 -19.97 0.58
CA SER A 74 2.77 -18.54 0.33
C SER A 74 4.01 -17.64 0.43
N GLU A 75 4.87 -17.85 1.41
CA GLU A 75 6.00 -16.96 1.78
C GLU A 75 6.97 -16.66 0.62
N PRO A 76 7.42 -17.64 -0.21
CA PRO A 76 8.25 -17.36 -1.38
C PRO A 76 7.64 -16.34 -2.36
N ASN A 77 6.30 -16.28 -2.47
CA ASN A 77 5.63 -15.33 -3.35
C ASN A 77 5.73 -13.89 -2.82
N TYR A 78 5.63 -13.70 -1.51
CA TYR A 78 5.76 -12.38 -0.88
C TYR A 78 7.18 -11.84 -1.02
N ILE A 79 8.17 -12.71 -0.84
CA ILE A 79 9.58 -12.35 -1.04
C ILE A 79 9.80 -11.96 -2.51
N ALA A 80 9.27 -12.76 -3.46
CA ALA A 80 9.40 -12.47 -4.88
C ALA A 80 8.68 -11.17 -5.32
N HIS A 81 7.55 -10.82 -4.69
CA HIS A 81 6.86 -9.55 -4.94
C HIS A 81 7.69 -8.32 -4.55
N ILE A 82 8.49 -8.42 -3.49
CA ILE A 82 9.27 -7.29 -2.95
C ILE A 82 10.66 -7.23 -3.60
N ALA A 83 11.32 -8.38 -3.76
CA ALA A 83 12.73 -8.46 -4.13
C ALA A 83 12.98 -9.04 -5.53
N GLY A 84 11.94 -9.51 -6.23
CA GLY A 84 12.08 -10.09 -7.58
C GLY A 84 12.75 -11.48 -7.61
N SER A 85 12.95 -12.12 -6.46
CA SER A 85 13.58 -13.44 -6.29
C SER A 85 13.00 -14.15 -5.06
N THR A 86 13.01 -15.48 -5.04
CA THR A 86 12.66 -16.26 -3.83
C THR A 86 13.85 -16.46 -2.89
N TYR A 87 15.08 -16.11 -3.31
CA TYR A 87 16.32 -16.45 -2.61
C TYR A 87 16.49 -17.95 -2.29
N GLY A 88 15.80 -18.83 -3.03
CA GLY A 88 15.82 -20.26 -2.80
C GLY A 88 14.99 -20.72 -1.58
N ILE A 89 14.19 -19.83 -0.99
CA ILE A 89 13.22 -20.18 0.06
C ILE A 89 12.02 -20.87 -0.59
N LEU A 90 11.62 -22.00 -0.01
CA LEU A 90 10.59 -22.91 -0.53
C LEU A 90 9.57 -23.32 0.55
N ASP A 91 9.54 -22.61 1.69
CA ASP A 91 8.64 -22.88 2.80
C ASP A 91 8.13 -21.57 3.45
N ASP A 92 7.24 -21.70 4.44
CA ASP A 92 6.60 -20.58 5.17
C ASP A 92 7.28 -20.25 6.52
N ASN A 93 8.56 -20.56 6.69
CA ASN A 93 9.29 -20.18 7.90
C ASN A 93 9.65 -18.69 7.89
N ASN A 94 10.09 -18.20 9.05
CA ASN A 94 10.54 -16.82 9.19
C ASN A 94 11.99 -16.66 8.70
N TYR A 95 12.19 -15.74 7.74
CA TYR A 95 13.50 -15.45 7.16
C TYR A 95 13.88 -13.98 7.29
N ASN A 96 15.15 -13.74 7.60
CA ASN A 96 15.76 -12.42 7.47
C ASN A 96 16.60 -12.40 6.19
N ILE A 97 16.14 -11.64 5.20
CA ILE A 97 16.76 -11.56 3.88
C ILE A 97 17.40 -10.19 3.72
N ALA A 98 18.68 -10.16 3.40
CA ALA A 98 19.36 -8.93 2.98
C ALA A 98 19.02 -8.63 1.51
N ALA A 99 17.76 -8.31 1.25
CA ALA A 99 17.28 -7.98 -0.09
C ALA A 99 17.69 -6.56 -0.48
N GLU A 100 18.26 -6.41 -1.67
CA GLU A 100 18.32 -5.11 -2.33
C GLU A 100 16.93 -4.88 -2.96
N THR A 101 16.11 -4.04 -2.34
CA THR A 101 14.81 -3.66 -2.92
C THR A 101 15.05 -2.88 -4.21
N LEU A 102 14.31 -3.24 -5.26
CA LEU A 102 14.28 -2.52 -6.53
C LEU A 102 13.84 -1.06 -6.38
#